data_AF-A0A7S2CF67-F1
#
_entry.id   AF-A0A7S2CF67-F1
#
_cell.length_a   1.000
_cell.length_b   1.000
_cell.length_c   1.000
_cell.angle_alpha   90.00
_cell.angle_beta   90.00
_cell.angle_gamma   90.00
#
_symmetry.space_group_name_H-M   'P 1'
#
loop_
_entity.id
_entity.type
_entity.pdbx_description
1 polymer ?
#
loop_
_entity_poly.entity_id
_entity_poly.type
_entity_poly.pdbx_seq_one_letter_code
_entity_poly.pdbx_strand_id
1 'polypeptide(L)'
;GAAALELGAASARTPLPPGWALVGVEALDPWVMGNSKTVRSELSLPTLLLMTQSMMYDENGVDLDALVASMGARGKACVFIEVDDTRHQDQSDVPAVAHAACRLLCMGSARRPAVTMREHMDVCLGFVDMAV
;
A
#
# COMPACT_ATOMS: atom_id res chain seq x y z
N GLY A 1 25.58 -4.18 -28.22
CA GLY A 1 24.81 -5.35 -27.78
C GLY A 1 25.19 -5.64 -26.36
N ALA A 2 24.33 -5.28 -25.41
CA ALA A 2 24.51 -5.57 -24.00
C ALA A 2 23.21 -6.26 -23.56
N ALA A 3 23.33 -7.54 -23.23
CA ALA A 3 22.22 -8.35 -22.75
C ALA A 3 21.77 -7.81 -21.40
N ALA A 4 20.47 -7.54 -21.28
CA ALA A 4 19.81 -7.21 -20.04
C ALA A 4 19.98 -8.39 -19.06
N LEU A 5 20.53 -8.11 -17.89
CA LEU A 5 20.45 -9.00 -16.74
C LEU A 5 18.98 -9.07 -16.32
N GLU A 6 18.27 -10.11 -16.76
CA GLU A 6 17.01 -10.53 -16.17
C GLU A 6 17.29 -11.00 -14.73
N LEU A 7 17.26 -10.07 -13.78
CA LEU A 7 17.12 -10.38 -12.37
C LEU A 7 15.65 -10.74 -12.12
N GLY A 8 15.25 -11.92 -12.60
CA GLY A 8 14.05 -12.61 -12.15
C GLY A 8 14.26 -13.08 -10.71
N ALA A 9 14.18 -12.17 -9.75
CA ALA A 9 14.08 -12.53 -8.36
C ALA A 9 12.69 -13.16 -8.15
N ALA A 10 12.61 -14.48 -8.31
CA ALA A 10 11.48 -15.24 -7.84
C ALA A 10 11.39 -14.99 -6.33
N SER A 11 10.43 -14.16 -5.92
CA SER A 11 10.09 -13.97 -4.51
C SER A 11 9.77 -15.34 -3.93
N ALA A 12 10.64 -15.87 -3.07
CA ALA A 12 10.44 -17.14 -2.40
C ALA A 12 9.25 -16.96 -1.45
N ARG A 13 8.06 -17.35 -1.92
CA ARG A 13 6.84 -17.34 -1.11
C ARG A 13 7.04 -18.35 0.02
N THR A 14 7.24 -17.85 1.24
CA THR A 14 7.25 -18.71 2.43
C THR A 14 5.85 -19.28 2.60
N PRO A 15 5.68 -20.61 2.69
CA PRO A 15 4.36 -21.20 2.89
C PRO A 15 3.76 -20.72 4.20
N LEU A 16 2.46 -20.46 4.20
CA LEU A 16 1.72 -20.12 5.42
C LEU A 16 1.75 -21.29 6.40
N PRO A 17 1.73 -21.04 7.73
CA PRO A 17 1.60 -22.10 8.72
C PRO A 17 0.35 -22.96 8.50
N PRO A 18 0.34 -24.25 8.93
CA PRO A 18 -0.85 -25.09 8.81
C PRO A 18 -2.08 -24.45 9.47
N GLY A 19 -3.20 -24.43 8.74
CA GLY A 19 -4.45 -23.83 9.20
C GLY A 19 -4.57 -22.31 9.00
N TRP A 20 -3.53 -21.65 8.51
CA TRP A 20 -3.59 -20.22 8.17
C TRP A 20 -4.07 -20.03 6.73
N ALA A 21 -4.87 -19.00 6.51
CA ALA A 21 -5.32 -18.57 5.20
C ALA A 21 -5.10 -17.06 5.05
N LEU A 22 -4.69 -16.64 3.85
CA LEU A 22 -4.65 -15.22 3.51
C LEU A 22 -6.08 -14.77 3.18
N VAL A 23 -6.62 -13.87 3.99
CA VAL A 23 -8.02 -13.40 3.90
C VAL A 23 -8.16 -12.05 3.22
N GLY A 24 -7.09 -11.26 3.19
CA GLY A 24 -7.07 -9.94 2.59
C GLY A 24 -5.65 -9.45 2.35
N VAL A 25 -5.53 -8.33 1.65
CA VAL A 25 -4.26 -7.64 1.40
C VAL A 25 -4.41 -6.20 1.87
N GLU A 26 -3.49 -5.76 2.70
CA GLU A 26 -3.31 -4.35 3.04
C GLU A 26 -2.05 -3.87 2.34
N ALA A 27 -2.19 -2.83 1.52
CA ALA A 27 -1.09 -2.22 0.82
C ALA A 27 -0.97 -0.76 1.27
N LEU A 28 0.10 -0.48 2.01
CA LEU A 28 0.46 0.85 2.51
C LEU A 28 1.37 1.54 1.49
N ASP A 29 0.92 2.65 0.90
CA ASP A 29 1.62 3.36 -0.17
C ASP A 29 2.17 2.46 -1.29
N PRO A 30 1.37 1.56 -1.88
CA PRO A 30 1.83 0.72 -2.97
C PRO A 30 2.33 1.55 -4.15
N TRP A 31 3.58 1.30 -4.52
CA TRP A 31 4.16 1.79 -5.76
C TRP A 31 3.83 0.81 -6.89
N VAL A 32 2.74 1.08 -7.61
CA VAL A 32 2.21 0.16 -8.64
C VAL A 32 2.73 0.46 -10.05
N MET A 33 3.39 1.59 -10.24
CA MET A 33 4.01 2.00 -11.50
C MET A 33 4.89 0.90 -12.07
N GLY A 34 4.63 0.50 -13.32
CA GLY A 34 5.42 -0.50 -14.05
C GLY A 34 5.13 -1.97 -13.70
N ASN A 35 4.42 -2.26 -12.60
CA ASN A 35 3.96 -3.61 -12.23
C ASN A 35 2.49 -3.88 -12.62
N SER A 36 1.95 -3.01 -13.48
CA SER A 36 0.53 -2.68 -13.52
C SER A 36 -0.35 -3.63 -14.33
N LYS A 37 0.17 -4.65 -15.01
CA LYS A 37 -0.69 -5.65 -15.69
C LYS A 37 -0.92 -6.88 -14.84
N THR A 38 0.15 -7.46 -14.31
CA THR A 38 0.11 -8.72 -13.56
C THR A 38 -0.67 -8.57 -12.25
N VAL A 39 -0.40 -7.51 -11.47
CA VAL A 39 -1.10 -7.27 -10.20
C VAL A 39 -2.60 -7.06 -10.42
N ARG A 40 -2.99 -6.34 -11.48
CA ARG A 40 -4.40 -6.12 -11.83
C ARG A 40 -5.15 -7.41 -12.14
N SER A 41 -4.50 -8.37 -12.78
CA SER A 41 -5.11 -9.65 -13.14
C SER A 41 -5.09 -10.69 -12.02
N GLU A 42 -4.06 -10.70 -11.17
CA GLU A 42 -3.82 -11.79 -10.20
C GLU A 42 -4.39 -11.52 -8.81
N LEU A 43 -4.49 -10.25 -8.40
CA LEU A 43 -4.96 -9.91 -7.05
C LEU A 43 -6.43 -10.30 -6.90
N SER A 44 -6.73 -11.27 -6.02
CA SER A 44 -8.03 -11.94 -5.96
C SER A 44 -8.70 -11.91 -4.58
N LEU A 45 -8.00 -11.38 -3.59
CA LEU A 45 -8.47 -11.20 -2.22
C LEU A 45 -9.01 -9.78 -2.03
N PRO A 46 -9.90 -9.56 -1.04
CA PRO A 46 -10.21 -8.22 -0.54
C PRO A 46 -8.93 -7.43 -0.34
N THR A 47 -8.89 -6.19 -0.82
CA THR A 47 -7.68 -5.35 -0.75
C THR A 47 -8.00 -3.98 -0.18
N LEU A 48 -7.21 -3.52 0.78
CA LEU A 48 -7.12 -2.13 1.22
C LEU A 48 -5.88 -1.49 0.56
N LEU A 49 -6.10 -0.41 -0.16
CA LEU A 49 -5.07 0.49 -0.68
C LEU A 49 -5.09 1.74 0.20
N LEU A 50 -4.15 1.85 1.14
CA LEU A 50 -4.02 2.99 2.04
C LEU A 50 -2.87 3.89 1.56
N MET A 51 -3.23 5.02 0.99
CA MET A 51 -2.31 5.96 0.36
C MET A 51 -2.10 7.19 1.25
N THR A 52 -0.87 7.69 1.26
CA THR A 52 -0.51 9.02 1.70
C THR A 52 -0.55 9.97 0.50
N GLN A 53 -0.89 11.24 0.74
CA GLN A 53 -0.97 12.24 -0.33
C GLN A 53 0.33 12.36 -1.15
N SER A 54 1.50 12.16 -0.51
CA SER A 54 2.78 12.24 -1.23
C SER A 54 3.04 11.12 -2.24
N MET A 55 2.27 10.03 -2.17
CA MET A 55 2.38 8.88 -3.07
C MET A 55 1.26 8.86 -4.12
N MET A 56 0.40 9.89 -4.13
CA MET A 56 -0.67 10.12 -5.09
C MET A 56 -0.23 11.04 -6.24
N TYR A 57 0.95 10.81 -6.80
CA TYR A 57 1.37 11.48 -8.03
C TYR A 57 0.72 10.84 -9.26
N ASP A 58 0.59 11.61 -10.33
CA ASP A 58 -0.26 11.30 -11.50
C ASP A 58 -0.09 9.88 -12.02
N GLU A 59 1.14 9.41 -12.26
CA GLU A 59 1.37 8.08 -12.82
C GLU A 59 0.94 6.95 -11.87
N ASN A 60 1.18 7.10 -10.56
CA ASN A 60 0.76 6.11 -9.58
C ASN A 60 -0.76 6.13 -9.40
N GLY A 61 -1.37 7.33 -9.37
CA GLY A 61 -2.82 7.50 -9.28
C GLY A 61 -3.56 6.81 -10.42
N VAL A 62 -3.13 7.04 -11.67
CA VAL A 62 -3.70 6.36 -12.85
C VAL A 62 -3.59 4.83 -12.71
N ASP A 63 -2.44 4.34 -12.22
CA ASP A 63 -2.24 2.90 -12.12
C ASP A 63 -3.09 2.26 -10.99
N LEU A 64 -3.30 2.98 -9.89
CA LEU A 64 -4.17 2.63 -8.76
C LEU A 64 -5.65 2.63 -9.19
N ASP A 65 -6.11 3.65 -9.89
CA ASP A 65 -7.48 3.72 -10.41
C ASP A 65 -7.80 2.52 -11.30
N ALA A 66 -6.87 2.18 -12.21
CA ALA A 66 -7.01 1.03 -13.08
C ALA A 66 -6.98 -0.31 -12.30
N LEU A 67 -6.27 -0.38 -11.17
CA LEU A 67 -6.30 -1.54 -10.27
C LEU A 67 -7.66 -1.67 -9.58
N VAL A 68 -8.17 -0.59 -8.98
CA VAL A 68 -9.48 -0.55 -8.32
C VAL A 68 -10.57 -0.94 -9.31
N ALA A 69 -10.57 -0.35 -10.51
CA ALA A 69 -11.53 -0.67 -11.57
C ALA A 69 -11.45 -2.15 -11.99
N SER A 70 -10.24 -2.70 -12.13
CA SER A 70 -10.04 -4.11 -12.50
C SER A 70 -10.52 -5.08 -11.40
N MET A 71 -10.33 -4.74 -10.13
CA MET A 71 -10.86 -5.52 -9.01
C MET A 71 -12.39 -5.48 -8.98
N GLY A 72 -12.97 -4.29 -9.13
CA GLY A 72 -14.43 -4.09 -9.19
C GLY A 72 -15.09 -4.88 -10.32
N ALA A 73 -14.50 -4.85 -11.53
CA ALA A 73 -15.00 -5.62 -12.68
C ALA A 73 -14.99 -7.14 -12.46
N ARG A 74 -14.14 -7.64 -11.56
CA ARG A 74 -14.05 -9.07 -11.16
C ARG A 74 -14.87 -9.40 -9.91
N GLY A 75 -15.67 -8.45 -9.40
CA GLY A 75 -16.46 -8.62 -8.19
C GLY A 75 -15.61 -8.76 -6.92
N LYS A 76 -14.41 -8.17 -6.90
CA LYS A 76 -13.50 -8.21 -5.75
C LYS A 76 -13.56 -6.89 -4.99
N ALA A 77 -13.63 -6.98 -3.65
CA ALA A 77 -13.59 -5.81 -2.79
C ALA A 77 -12.22 -5.11 -2.87
N CYS A 78 -12.23 -3.82 -3.18
CA CYS A 78 -11.05 -2.97 -3.17
C CYS A 78 -11.44 -1.65 -2.48
N VAL A 79 -10.89 -1.42 -1.30
CA VAL A 79 -11.08 -0.18 -0.53
C VAL A 79 -9.88 0.71 -0.82
N PHE A 80 -10.14 1.90 -1.35
CA PHE A 80 -9.10 2.88 -1.66
C PHE A 80 -9.29 4.09 -0.75
N ILE A 81 -8.27 4.39 0.05
CA ILE A 81 -8.29 5.50 1.01
C ILE A 81 -7.02 6.31 0.84
N GLU A 82 -7.19 7.62 0.66
CA GLU A 82 -6.11 8.60 0.73
C GLU A 82 -6.20 9.33 2.08
N VAL A 83 -5.08 9.40 2.80
CA VAL A 83 -5.01 10.02 4.12
C VAL A 83 -4.46 11.44 3.99
N ASP A 84 -5.28 12.42 4.33
CA ASP A 84 -4.92 13.82 4.18
C ASP A 84 -3.77 14.26 5.10
N ASP A 85 -2.96 15.20 4.58
CA ASP A 85 -1.80 15.80 5.24
C ASP A 85 -0.80 14.74 5.75
N THR A 86 -0.56 13.70 4.94
CA THR A 86 0.42 12.65 5.24
C THR A 86 1.52 12.55 4.17
N ARG A 87 2.66 11.98 4.56
CA ARG A 87 3.82 11.71 3.71
C ARG A 87 4.19 10.23 3.77
N HIS A 88 4.95 9.75 2.79
CA HIS A 88 5.30 8.34 2.66
C HIS A 88 5.95 7.73 3.91
N GLN A 89 6.80 8.50 4.62
CA GLN A 89 7.40 7.99 5.84
C GLN A 89 6.43 7.88 7.01
N ASP A 90 5.23 8.47 6.94
CA ASP A 90 4.21 8.29 7.98
C ASP A 90 3.66 6.85 8.04
N GLN A 91 3.98 6.02 7.03
CA GLN A 91 3.75 4.57 7.04
C GLN A 91 4.89 3.76 7.69
N SER A 92 5.95 4.41 8.16
CA SER A 92 7.12 3.76 8.77
C SER A 92 7.34 4.17 10.22
N ASP A 93 8.28 3.51 10.90
CA ASP A 93 8.67 3.88 12.26
C ASP A 93 9.52 5.15 12.33
N VAL A 94 9.98 5.68 11.19
CA VAL A 94 10.96 6.78 11.16
C VAL A 94 10.41 8.07 11.80
N PRO A 95 9.16 8.51 11.53
CA PRO A 95 8.61 9.68 12.19
C PRO A 95 8.43 9.51 13.71
N ALA A 96 8.25 8.28 14.21
CA ALA A 96 8.15 8.04 15.65
C ALA A 96 9.48 8.32 16.37
N VAL A 97 10.61 8.05 15.70
CA VAL A 97 11.96 8.25 16.24
C VAL A 97 12.51 9.64 15.93
N ALA A 98 12.24 10.17 14.73
CA ALA A 98 12.92 11.33 14.17
C ALA A 98 11.96 12.36 13.55
N HIS A 99 10.77 12.58 14.15
CA HIS A 99 9.72 13.46 13.60
C HIS A 99 10.22 14.81 13.08
N ALA A 100 11.00 15.53 13.89
CA ALA A 100 11.49 16.86 13.52
C ALA A 100 12.41 16.82 12.29
N ALA A 101 13.28 15.81 12.18
CA ALA A 101 14.14 15.62 11.03
C ALA A 101 13.33 15.23 9.78
N CYS A 102 12.36 14.31 9.93
CA CYS A 102 11.45 13.95 8.84
C CYS A 102 10.70 15.16 8.30
N ARG A 103 10.21 16.05 9.17
CA ARG A 103 9.56 17.29 8.76
C ARG A 103 10.51 18.26 8.06
N LEU A 104 11.70 18.45 8.61
CA LEU A 104 12.71 19.34 8.02
C LEU A 104 13.11 18.88 6.61
N LEU A 105 13.20 17.57 6.41
CA LEU A 105 13.59 16.95 5.13
C LEU A 105 12.39 16.67 4.21
N CYS A 106 11.19 17.15 4.55
CA CYS A 106 9.94 16.91 3.81
C CYS A 106 9.58 15.43 3.62
N MET A 107 10.13 14.54 4.46
CA MET A 107 9.90 13.10 4.44
C MET A 107 8.67 12.70 5.26
N GLY A 108 8.36 13.43 6.34
CA GLY A 108 7.22 13.18 7.23
C GLY A 108 6.25 14.37 7.27
N SER A 109 5.01 14.12 7.65
CA SER A 109 3.99 15.17 7.73
C SER A 109 4.14 16.11 8.93
N ALA A 110 3.38 17.20 8.90
CA ALA A 110 3.25 18.10 10.04
C ALA A 110 2.45 17.47 11.20
N ARG A 111 1.67 16.42 10.91
CA ARG A 111 0.85 15.70 11.88
C ARG A 111 1.73 14.99 12.92
N ARG A 112 1.16 14.77 14.10
CA ARG A 112 1.87 14.03 15.16
C ARG A 112 1.92 12.55 14.76
N PRO A 113 3.08 11.87 14.80
CA PRO A 113 3.19 10.47 14.38
C PRO A 113 2.19 9.53 15.06
N ALA A 114 1.95 9.74 16.36
CA ALA A 114 0.99 8.94 17.12
C ALA A 114 -0.47 9.09 16.64
N VAL A 115 -0.83 10.25 16.08
CA VAL A 115 -2.17 10.48 15.52
C VAL A 115 -2.30 9.75 14.18
N THR A 116 -1.34 9.96 13.28
CA THR A 116 -1.33 9.32 11.96
C THR A 116 -1.31 7.80 12.07
N MET A 117 -0.45 7.25 12.93
CA MET A 117 -0.37 5.81 13.17
C MET A 117 -1.69 5.24 13.72
N ARG A 118 -2.33 5.95 14.65
CA ARG A 118 -3.63 5.51 15.21
C ARG A 118 -4.70 5.47 14.13
N GLU A 119 -4.81 6.50 13.31
CA GLU A 119 -5.81 6.54 12.24
C GLU A 119 -5.56 5.47 11.17
N HIS A 120 -4.31 5.24 10.78
CA HIS A 120 -3.95 4.13 9.90
C HIS A 120 -4.39 2.79 10.52
N MET A 121 -4.03 2.53 11.78
CA MET A 121 -4.44 1.32 12.48
C MET A 121 -5.97 1.17 12.55
N ASP A 122 -6.70 2.24 12.85
CA ASP A 122 -8.16 2.20 12.94
C ASP A 122 -8.79 1.81 11.58
N VAL A 123 -8.24 2.31 10.46
CA VAL A 123 -8.65 1.91 9.11
C VAL A 123 -8.32 0.45 8.82
N CYS A 124 -7.11 0.00 9.15
CA CYS A 124 -6.66 -1.37 8.89
C CYS A 124 -7.48 -2.37 9.70
N LEU A 125 -7.77 -2.08 10.97
CA LEU A 125 -8.63 -2.90 11.81
C LEU A 125 -10.06 -2.97 11.26
N GLY A 126 -10.62 -1.84 10.81
CA GLY A 126 -11.95 -1.82 10.17
C GLY A 126 -11.98 -2.62 8.87
N PHE A 127 -10.90 -2.61 8.10
CA PHE A 127 -10.78 -3.45 6.90
C PHE A 127 -10.70 -4.94 7.25
N VAL A 128 -9.93 -5.32 8.27
CA VAL A 128 -9.81 -6.71 8.71
C VAL A 128 -11.16 -7.26 9.17
N ASP A 129 -11.96 -6.49 9.92
CA ASP A 129 -13.31 -6.87 10.34
C ASP A 129 -14.27 -7.07 9.15
N MET A 130 -14.07 -6.34 8.06
CA MET A 130 -14.84 -6.51 6.82
C MET A 130 -14.37 -7.71 5.98
N ALA A 131 -13.07 -8.03 6.02
CA ALA A 131 -12.46 -9.03 5.14
C ALA A 131 -12.53 -10.48 5.67
N VAL A 132 -12.79 -10.66 6.97
CA VAL A 132 -12.92 -11.96 7.65
C VAL A 132 -14.39 -12.36 7.78
#